data_AF-A0A6B2LLA3-F1
#
_entry.id   AF-A0A6B2LLA3-F1
#
_cell.length_a   1.000
_cell.length_b   1.000
_cell.length_c   1.000
_cell.angle_alpha   90.00
_cell.angle_beta   90.00
_cell.angle_gamma   90.00
#
_symmetry.space_group_name_H-M   'P 1'
#
loop_
_entity.id
_entity.type
_entity.pdbx_description
1 polymer ?
#
loop_
_entity_poly.entity_id
_entity_poly.type
_entity_poly.pdbx_seq_one_letter_code
_entity_poly.pdbx_strand_id
1 'polypeptide(L)'
;MGNKLKAAQMFRLLPECDYNLEIMRLLPEYLSTFDFTGIDLLHALQLFIASVKLPGEASLIDRLMTHWAERYTKFFVEIQENWEVCLDGGRYEHKVQRVTDDIFIMAFALVMLETDLKSPLITNKMTWENWRVGILPVEWDVDYLKELYDQVSRL
;
A
#
# COMPACT_ATOMS: atom_id res chain seq x y z
N MET A 1 -6.72 15.19 19.10
CA MET A 1 -5.68 14.28 19.62
C MET A 1 -6.25 12.99 20.22
N GLY A 2 -7.40 13.01 20.90
CA GLY A 2 -7.98 11.82 21.55
C GLY A 2 -8.60 10.73 20.66
N ASN A 3 -9.03 11.04 19.43
CA ASN A 3 -9.62 10.03 18.53
C ASN A 3 -8.56 9.20 17.76
N LYS A 4 -7.46 9.83 17.33
CA LYS A 4 -6.33 9.15 16.65
C LYS A 4 -5.73 8.00 17.47
N LEU A 5 -5.56 8.20 18.79
CA LEU A 5 -5.01 7.17 19.69
C LEU A 5 -6.00 6.02 19.90
N LYS A 6 -7.31 6.31 19.94
CA LYS A 6 -8.37 5.31 20.05
C LYS A 6 -8.48 4.43 18.80
N ALA A 7 -8.39 5.01 17.61
CA ALA A 7 -8.40 4.25 16.37
C ALA A 7 -7.23 3.25 16.30
N ALA A 8 -6.01 3.70 16.62
CA ALA A 8 -4.81 2.85 16.63
C ALA A 8 -4.83 1.74 17.69
N GLN A 9 -5.47 1.98 18.83
CA GLN A 9 -5.68 0.97 19.87
C GLN A 9 -6.83 0.01 19.51
N MET A 10 -7.89 0.48 18.85
CA MET A 10 -9.03 -0.35 18.43
C MET A 10 -8.68 -1.34 17.33
N PHE A 11 -7.89 -0.95 16.32
CA PHE A 11 -7.43 -1.88 15.27
C PHE A 11 -6.64 -3.09 15.84
N ARG A 12 -6.12 -2.97 17.06
CA ARG A 12 -5.45 -4.07 17.79
C ARG A 12 -6.35 -4.86 18.74
N LEU A 13 -7.52 -4.34 19.12
CA LEU A 13 -8.31 -4.82 20.27
C LEU A 13 -9.76 -5.18 19.95
N LEU A 14 -10.24 -5.01 18.71
CA LEU A 14 -11.64 -5.24 18.40
C LEU A 14 -12.02 -6.76 18.46
N PRO A 15 -13.10 -7.13 19.18
CA PRO A 15 -13.64 -8.50 19.18
C PRO A 15 -14.33 -8.84 17.85
N GLU A 16 -14.37 -10.13 17.50
CA GLU A 16 -14.69 -10.65 16.15
C GLU A 16 -16.14 -10.41 15.66
N CYS A 17 -17.06 -9.87 16.46
CA CYS A 17 -18.50 -9.98 16.18
C CYS A 17 -19.19 -8.73 15.58
N ASP A 18 -18.51 -7.59 15.45
CA ASP A 18 -19.00 -6.39 14.73
C ASP A 18 -17.83 -5.60 14.10
N TYR A 19 -16.80 -6.34 13.69
CA TYR A 19 -15.43 -5.88 13.41
C TYR A 19 -15.33 -5.06 12.12
N ASN A 20 -16.12 -5.41 11.09
CA ASN A 20 -15.88 -4.99 9.71
C ASN A 20 -16.35 -3.56 9.42
N LEU A 21 -17.56 -3.20 9.86
CA LEU A 21 -18.12 -1.85 9.67
C LEU A 21 -17.34 -0.79 10.45
N GLU A 22 -16.99 -1.10 11.70
CA GLU A 22 -16.28 -0.17 12.57
C GLU A 22 -14.82 0.05 12.12
N ILE A 23 -14.16 -1.00 11.61
CA ILE A 23 -12.84 -0.87 10.98
C ILE A 23 -12.90 0.07 9.79
N MET A 24 -13.86 -0.15 8.87
CA MET A 24 -13.97 0.69 7.68
C MET A 24 -14.28 2.14 8.05
N ARG A 25 -15.08 2.36 9.10
CA ARG A 25 -15.41 3.71 9.60
C ARG A 25 -14.20 4.45 10.17
N LEU A 26 -13.30 3.74 10.86
CA LEU A 26 -12.14 4.32 11.53
C LEU A 26 -10.86 4.31 10.71
N LEU A 27 -10.82 3.53 9.62
CA LEU A 27 -9.66 3.37 8.76
C LEU A 27 -9.09 4.70 8.25
N PRO A 28 -9.89 5.69 7.77
CA PRO A 28 -9.33 6.98 7.34
C PRO A 28 -8.65 7.75 8.47
N GLU A 29 -9.24 7.75 9.68
CA GLU A 29 -8.66 8.41 10.84
C GLU A 29 -7.38 7.70 11.29
N TYR A 30 -7.38 6.37 11.26
CA TYR A 30 -6.20 5.56 11.58
C TYR A 30 -5.05 5.81 10.59
N LEU A 31 -5.32 5.78 9.28
CA LEU A 31 -4.33 6.09 8.25
C LEU A 31 -3.79 7.53 8.35
N SER A 32 -4.60 8.47 8.84
CA SER A 32 -4.17 9.84 9.12
C SER A 32 -3.11 9.97 10.24
N THR A 33 -2.81 8.87 10.95
CA THR A 33 -1.75 8.80 11.96
C THR A 33 -0.39 8.44 11.38
N PHE A 34 -0.34 7.90 10.16
CA PHE A 34 0.90 7.59 9.45
C PHE A 34 1.42 8.84 8.76
N ASP A 35 2.71 9.10 8.95
CA ASP A 35 3.49 10.06 8.19
C ASP A 35 4.47 9.27 7.32
N PHE A 36 4.27 9.31 6.01
CA PHE A 36 5.11 8.61 5.05
C PHE A 36 6.12 9.54 4.35
N THR A 37 6.35 10.73 4.90
CA THR A 37 7.31 11.69 4.34
C THR A 37 8.70 11.08 4.30
N GLY A 38 9.26 10.97 3.10
CA GLY A 38 10.60 10.40 2.87
C GLY A 38 10.71 8.89 3.11
N ILE A 39 9.58 8.18 3.29
CA ILE A 39 9.54 6.72 3.42
C ILE A 39 9.20 6.13 2.05
N ASP A 40 10.00 5.19 1.56
CA ASP A 40 9.72 4.51 0.29
C ASP A 40 8.53 3.54 0.39
N LEU A 41 8.06 3.09 -0.78
CA LEU A 41 6.84 2.32 -0.93
C LEU A 41 6.86 1.02 -0.12
N LEU A 42 7.98 0.29 -0.17
CA LEU A 42 8.09 -1.01 0.49
C LEU A 42 8.05 -0.84 2.00
N HIS A 43 8.85 0.08 2.55
CA HIS A 43 8.88 0.33 3.98
C HIS A 43 7.57 0.91 4.51
N ALA A 44 6.93 1.82 3.78
CA ALA A 44 5.62 2.36 4.14
C ALA A 44 4.55 1.26 4.21
N LEU A 45 4.61 0.29 3.28
CA LEU A 45 3.69 -0.85 3.25
C LEU A 45 3.94 -1.79 4.42
N GLN A 46 5.19 -2.13 4.69
CA GLN A 46 5.56 -2.99 5.82
C GLN A 46 5.17 -2.38 7.16
N LEU A 47 5.40 -1.07 7.35
CA LEU A 47 4.97 -0.33 8.54
C LEU A 47 3.46 -0.43 8.74
N PHE A 48 2.69 -0.31 7.67
CA PHE A 48 1.24 -0.40 7.74
C PHE A 48 0.76 -1.83 8.01
N ILE A 49 1.23 -2.83 7.27
CA ILE A 49 0.81 -4.23 7.47
C ILE A 49 1.16 -4.71 8.88
N ALA A 50 2.35 -4.38 9.39
CA ALA A 50 2.77 -4.75 10.74
C ALA A 50 1.90 -4.09 11.84
N SER A 51 1.17 -3.04 11.52
CA SER A 51 0.37 -2.26 12.46
C SER A 51 -1.10 -2.70 12.55
N VAL A 52 -1.58 -3.52 11.61
CA VAL A 52 -2.98 -3.97 11.52
C VAL A 52 -3.10 -5.49 11.59
N LYS A 53 -4.19 -6.00 12.17
CA LYS A 53 -4.58 -7.40 12.00
C LYS A 53 -5.39 -7.50 10.70
N LEU A 54 -4.84 -8.14 9.68
CA LEU A 54 -5.53 -8.31 8.40
C LEU A 54 -6.82 -9.11 8.59
N PRO A 55 -7.96 -8.63 8.05
CA PRO A 55 -9.21 -9.37 8.07
C PRO A 55 -9.11 -10.60 7.15
N GLY A 56 -9.81 -11.69 7.47
CA GLY A 56 -9.84 -12.88 6.62
C GLY A 56 -10.73 -12.73 5.38
N GLU A 57 -11.61 -11.73 5.34
CA GLU A 57 -12.46 -11.45 4.19
C GLU A 57 -11.69 -10.65 3.14
N ALA A 58 -11.53 -11.23 1.94
CA ALA A 58 -10.80 -10.62 0.84
C ALA A 58 -11.31 -9.21 0.48
N SER A 59 -12.62 -8.99 0.54
CA SER A 59 -13.26 -7.68 0.29
C SER A 59 -12.85 -6.60 1.28
N LEU A 60 -12.44 -6.96 2.50
CA LEU A 60 -11.97 -6.01 3.50
C LEU A 60 -10.48 -5.74 3.36
N ILE A 61 -9.69 -6.76 3.00
CA ILE A 61 -8.28 -6.58 2.63
C ILE A 61 -8.19 -5.60 1.46
N ASP A 62 -9.00 -5.81 0.42
CA ASP A 62 -9.10 -4.93 -0.74
C ASP A 62 -9.32 -3.47 -0.33
N ARG A 63 -10.40 -3.21 0.43
CA ARG A 63 -10.71 -1.85 0.92
C ARG A 63 -9.62 -1.27 1.81
N LEU A 64 -8.99 -2.07 2.66
CA LEU A 64 -7.92 -1.64 3.55
C LEU A 64 -6.70 -1.17 2.75
N MET A 65 -6.33 -1.94 1.73
CA MET A 65 -5.24 -1.63 0.80
C MET A 65 -5.57 -0.43 -0.09
N THR A 66 -6.83 -0.26 -0.52
CA THR A 66 -7.26 0.93 -1.27
C THR A 66 -7.02 2.22 -0.47
N HIS A 67 -7.49 2.29 0.77
CA HIS A 67 -7.32 3.51 1.58
C HIS A 67 -5.85 3.73 1.94
N TRP A 68 -5.07 2.67 2.16
CA TRP A 68 -3.64 2.80 2.37
C TRP A 68 -2.93 3.38 1.14
N ALA A 69 -3.27 2.90 -0.07
CA ALA A 69 -2.71 3.42 -1.31
C ALA A 69 -3.05 4.91 -1.48
N GLU A 70 -4.30 5.31 -1.27
CA GLU A 70 -4.71 6.72 -1.26
C GLU A 70 -3.92 7.57 -0.26
N ARG A 71 -3.64 7.02 0.93
CA ARG A 71 -2.83 7.71 1.95
C ARG A 71 -1.39 7.87 1.50
N TYR A 72 -0.77 6.81 0.99
CA TYR A 72 0.62 6.86 0.53
C TYR A 72 0.79 7.78 -0.69
N THR A 73 -0.15 7.76 -1.64
CA THR A 73 -0.12 8.65 -2.82
C THR A 73 -0.02 10.12 -2.43
N LYS A 74 -0.72 10.55 -1.37
CA LYS A 74 -0.66 11.95 -0.91
C LYS A 74 0.78 12.37 -0.60
N PHE A 75 1.53 11.56 0.12
CA PHE A 75 2.94 11.84 0.41
C PHE A 75 3.84 11.67 -0.81
N PHE A 76 3.58 10.65 -1.63
CA PHE A 76 4.36 10.38 -2.84
C PHE A 76 4.31 11.54 -3.84
N VAL A 77 3.12 12.11 -4.06
CA VAL A 77 2.89 13.23 -4.99
C VAL A 77 3.37 14.56 -4.41
N GLU A 78 3.25 14.78 -3.09
CA GLU A 78 3.75 15.98 -2.41
C GLU A 78 5.28 16.12 -2.48
N ILE A 79 6.02 15.00 -2.55
CA ILE A 79 7.49 14.97 -2.58
C ILE A 79 8.06 15.23 -3.98
N GLN A 80 7.31 14.97 -5.05
CA GLN A 80 7.81 15.19 -6.41
C GLN A 80 7.79 16.68 -6.76
N GLU A 81 8.96 17.32 -6.69
CA GLU A 81 9.17 18.66 -7.23
C GLU A 81 8.64 18.73 -8.68
N ASN A 82 7.91 19.79 -9.02
CA ASN A 82 7.37 20.09 -10.35
C ASN A 82 6.06 19.36 -10.78
N TRP A 83 5.28 18.83 -9.83
CA TRP A 83 3.96 18.25 -10.14
C TRP A 83 2.88 19.29 -10.56
N GLU A 84 3.10 20.58 -10.30
CA GLU A 84 2.13 21.67 -10.56
C GLU A 84 1.91 22.05 -12.05
N VAL A 85 2.64 21.49 -13.02
CA VAL A 85 2.60 21.98 -14.43
C VAL A 85 1.39 21.47 -15.24
N CYS A 86 0.35 20.93 -14.62
CA CYS A 86 -0.85 20.47 -15.35
C CYS A 86 -2.16 20.99 -14.73
N LEU A 87 -2.22 22.29 -14.47
CA LEU A 87 -3.45 23.00 -14.10
C LEU A 87 -4.21 23.43 -15.36
N ASP A 88 -4.73 22.47 -16.12
CA ASP A 88 -5.85 22.72 -17.04
C ASP A 88 -6.79 21.51 -17.15
N GLY A 89 -7.99 21.67 -16.58
CA GLY A 89 -9.19 20.89 -16.92
C GLY A 89 -9.22 19.39 -16.58
N GLY A 90 -8.87 18.98 -15.35
CA GLY A 90 -9.11 17.61 -14.85
C GLY A 90 -7.95 16.63 -14.99
N ARG A 91 -6.82 17.02 -15.62
CA ARG A 91 -5.65 16.13 -15.80
C ARG A 91 -4.94 15.77 -14.50
N TYR A 92 -4.98 16.65 -13.49
CA TYR A 92 -4.35 16.42 -12.19
C TYR A 92 -4.99 15.25 -11.45
N GLU A 93 -6.32 15.26 -11.28
CA GLU A 93 -7.06 14.22 -10.55
C GLU A 93 -6.90 12.86 -11.23
N HIS A 94 -6.98 12.82 -12.56
CA HIS A 94 -6.72 11.60 -13.33
C HIS A 94 -5.29 11.07 -13.14
N LYS A 95 -4.29 11.96 -13.07
CA LYS A 95 -2.89 11.56 -12.85
C LYS A 95 -2.67 11.03 -11.43
N VAL A 96 -3.25 11.68 -10.41
CA VAL A 96 -3.21 11.20 -9.01
C VAL A 96 -3.93 9.86 -8.88
N GLN A 97 -5.09 9.70 -9.54
CA GLN A 97 -5.82 8.44 -9.54
C GLN A 97 -4.99 7.32 -10.17
N ARG A 98 -4.38 7.55 -11.34
CA ARG A 98 -3.50 6.57 -11.98
C ARG A 98 -2.33 6.16 -11.08
N VAL A 99 -1.68 7.13 -10.42
CA VAL A 99 -0.60 6.83 -9.47
C VAL A 99 -1.11 6.03 -8.27
N THR A 100 -2.32 6.33 -7.78
CA THR A 100 -2.95 5.57 -6.70
C THR A 100 -3.25 4.13 -7.12
N ASP A 101 -3.77 3.93 -8.33
CA ASP A 101 -4.03 2.61 -8.89
C ASP A 101 -2.73 1.81 -9.06
N ASP A 102 -1.66 2.47 -9.55
CA ASP A 102 -0.33 1.87 -9.67
C ASP A 102 0.22 1.45 -8.29
N ILE A 103 0.14 2.32 -7.28
CA ILE A 103 0.56 2.04 -5.89
C ILE A 103 -0.22 0.86 -5.32
N PHE A 104 -1.53 0.81 -5.54
CA PHE A 104 -2.39 -0.27 -5.07
C PHE A 104 -1.97 -1.62 -5.67
N ILE A 105 -1.77 -1.68 -7.00
CA ILE A 105 -1.30 -2.89 -7.69
C ILE A 105 0.07 -3.32 -7.14
N MET A 106 1.00 -2.37 -7.04
CA MET A 106 2.33 -2.61 -6.52
C MET A 106 2.31 -3.15 -5.10
N ALA A 107 1.45 -2.64 -4.24
CA ALA A 107 1.37 -3.08 -2.85
C ALA A 107 0.93 -4.54 -2.72
N PHE A 108 -0.10 -4.95 -3.47
CA PHE A 108 -0.48 -6.37 -3.53
C PHE A 108 0.65 -7.24 -4.09
N ALA A 109 1.29 -6.80 -5.17
CA ALA A 109 2.39 -7.54 -5.77
C ALA A 109 3.60 -7.69 -4.85
N LEU A 110 3.91 -6.68 -4.02
CA LEU A 110 4.98 -6.76 -3.02
C LEU A 110 4.63 -7.75 -1.91
N VAL A 111 3.39 -7.75 -1.40
CA VAL A 111 2.93 -8.72 -0.40
C VAL A 111 2.98 -10.15 -0.95
N MET A 112 2.53 -10.34 -2.19
CA MET A 112 2.58 -11.65 -2.86
C MET A 112 4.02 -12.12 -3.07
N LEU A 113 4.91 -11.21 -3.49
CA LEU A 113 6.34 -11.52 -3.65
C LEU A 113 6.97 -11.93 -2.33
N GLU A 114 6.77 -11.15 -1.27
CA GLU A 114 7.31 -11.46 0.06
C GLU A 114 6.81 -12.81 0.58
N THR A 115 5.51 -13.09 0.41
CA THR A 115 4.91 -14.36 0.79
C THR A 115 5.51 -15.53 0.00
N ASP A 116 5.67 -15.38 -1.31
CA ASP A 116 6.25 -16.38 -2.18
C ASP A 116 7.70 -16.71 -1.80
N LEU A 117 8.54 -15.68 -1.68
CA LEU A 117 9.97 -15.83 -1.41
C LEU A 117 10.24 -16.44 -0.04
N LYS A 118 9.46 -16.08 0.99
CA LYS A 118 9.65 -16.58 2.36
C LYS A 118 9.01 -17.95 2.63
N SER A 119 8.03 -18.36 1.84
CA SER A 119 7.31 -19.62 2.07
C SER A 119 8.20 -20.85 1.80
N PRO A 120 8.46 -21.73 2.78
CA PRO A 120 9.24 -22.96 2.53
C PRO A 120 8.47 -23.98 1.66
N LEU A 121 7.16 -23.79 1.49
CA LEU A 121 6.30 -24.66 0.66
C LEU A 121 6.44 -24.38 -0.84
N ILE A 122 6.94 -23.20 -1.19
CA ILE A 122 7.11 -22.78 -2.58
C ILE A 122 8.56 -23.06 -2.97
N THR A 123 8.76 -24.06 -3.83
CA THR A 123 10.07 -24.48 -4.33
C THR A 123 10.54 -23.65 -5.52
N ASN A 124 9.64 -23.34 -6.45
CA ASN A 124 9.92 -22.46 -7.58
C ASN A 124 9.55 -21.03 -7.23
N LYS A 125 10.54 -20.23 -6.83
CA LYS A 125 10.35 -18.85 -6.40
C LYS A 125 9.98 -17.93 -7.54
N MET A 126 9.17 -16.92 -7.24
CA MET A 126 8.80 -15.88 -8.17
C MET A 126 10.04 -15.10 -8.62
N THR A 127 10.38 -15.22 -9.91
CA THR A 127 11.48 -14.47 -10.53
C THR A 127 11.07 -13.02 -10.80
N TRP A 128 12.05 -12.18 -11.11
CA TRP A 128 11.84 -10.81 -11.55
C TRP A 128 10.87 -10.73 -12.74
N GLU A 129 11.03 -11.59 -13.74
CA GLU A 129 10.21 -11.59 -14.95
C GLU A 129 8.75 -11.92 -14.62
N ASN A 130 8.53 -12.94 -13.77
CA ASN A 130 7.19 -13.33 -13.34
C ASN A 130 6.51 -12.21 -12.53
N TRP A 131 7.25 -11.59 -11.61
CA TRP A 131 6.74 -10.48 -10.82
C TRP A 131 6.43 -9.26 -11.70
N ARG A 132 7.30 -8.94 -12.67
CA ARG A 132 7.13 -7.80 -13.60
C ARG A 132 5.88 -7.94 -14.46
N VAL A 133 5.54 -9.15 -14.88
CA VAL A 133 4.28 -9.45 -15.57
C VAL A 133 3.09 -9.26 -14.64
N GLY A 134 3.20 -9.67 -13.38
CA GLY A 134 2.14 -9.54 -12.38
C GLY A 134 1.75 -8.10 -12.02
N ILE A 135 2.63 -7.13 -12.27
CA ILE A 135 2.37 -5.70 -12.03
C ILE A 135 1.96 -4.93 -13.29
N LEU A 136 1.74 -5.57 -14.44
CA LEU A 136 1.13 -4.86 -15.57
C LEU A 136 -0.28 -4.39 -15.18
N PRO A 137 -0.69 -3.14 -15.53
CA PRO A 137 -0.10 -2.23 -16.50
C PRO A 137 0.84 -1.16 -15.92
N VAL A 138 1.45 -1.34 -14.74
CA VAL A 138 2.32 -0.33 -14.13
C VAL A 138 3.54 -0.03 -15.03
N GLU A 139 3.70 1.24 -15.39
CA GLU A 139 4.73 1.78 -16.31
C GLU A 139 5.80 2.62 -15.60
N TRP A 140 6.05 2.34 -14.32
CA TRP A 140 7.10 3.04 -13.58
C TRP A 140 8.50 2.67 -14.10
N ASP A 141 9.48 3.48 -13.71
CA ASP A 141 10.88 3.27 -14.07
C ASP A 141 11.34 1.84 -13.74
N VAL A 142 11.97 1.19 -14.72
CA VAL A 142 12.30 -0.24 -14.63
C VAL A 142 13.36 -0.50 -13.58
N ASP A 143 14.33 0.42 -13.43
CA ASP A 143 15.41 0.28 -12.45
C ASP A 143 14.84 0.42 -11.03
N TYR A 144 13.93 1.37 -10.81
CA TYR A 144 13.19 1.49 -9.54
C TYR A 144 12.36 0.23 -9.22
N LEU A 145 11.62 -0.30 -10.20
CA LEU A 145 10.85 -1.53 -10.02
C LEU A 145 11.77 -2.72 -9.69
N LYS A 146 12.92 -2.80 -10.35
CA LYS A 146 13.91 -3.85 -10.11
C LYS A 146 14.54 -3.71 -8.73
N GLU A 147 14.81 -2.50 -8.28
CA GLU A 147 15.30 -2.23 -6.94
C GLU A 147 14.30 -2.69 -5.88
N LEU A 148 13.00 -2.40 -6.04
CA LEU A 148 11.96 -2.89 -5.13
C LEU A 148 11.94 -4.42 -5.04
N TYR A 149 11.99 -5.11 -6.19
CA TYR A 149 12.07 -6.58 -6.21
C TYR A 149 13.31 -7.07 -5.46
N ASP A 150 14.47 -6.47 -5.73
CA ASP A 150 15.73 -6.88 -5.11
C ASP A 150 15.72 -6.61 -3.60
N GLN A 151 15.12 -5.52 -3.14
CA GLN A 151 14.94 -5.23 -1.72
C GLN A 151 14.13 -6.32 -1.02
N VAL A 152 12.98 -6.72 -1.59
CA VAL A 152 12.15 -7.81 -1.02
C VAL A 152 12.92 -9.14 -1.01
N SER A 153 13.71 -9.43 -2.05
CA SER A 153 14.48 -10.67 -2.16
C SER A 153 15.59 -10.84 -1.12
N ARG A 154 16.00 -9.75 -0.46
CA ARG A 154 17.06 -9.73 0.56
C ARG A 154 16.53 -9.83 1.99
N LEU A 155 15.20 -9.78 2.19
CA LEU A 155 14.53 -9.85 3.50
C LEU A 155 14.42 -11.29 4.01
#